data_AF-A0A8H4EHG9-F1
#
_entry.id   AF-A0A8H4EHG9-F1
#
_cell.length_a   1.000
_cell.length_b   1.000
_cell.length_c   1.000
_cell.angle_alpha   90.00
_cell.angle_beta   90.00
_cell.angle_gamma   90.00
#
_symmetry.space_group_name_H-M   'P 1'
#
loop_
_entity.id
_entity.type
_entity.pdbx_description
1 polymer ?
#
loop_
_entity_poly.entity_id
_entity_poly.type
_entity_poly.pdbx_seq_one_letter_code
_entity_poly.pdbx_strand_id
1 'polypeptide(L)'
;MSQLQDLFELYMSKNKSNLSSLYVFYIFLAIKGSLMFEKNEERVINTFFNQNITKPEEVFSSKNFYHTIKSFYIKKQYFRYQQIIEGCANEKNVLFFHDDDDDDDDDDDDDDESEENNDDNANEISNEKNFDQEKIKTKIKSFYTKHSNMPNIAKEICKNIHKVDLKPDDLLSSGILFEGSLRTNQSKLYNILEKKQLIRQLTSDIPTKIELTSDKRSFIENFMLYEDARFLKVIKSEESYFHELFSFMNAVKKIWKKSSYKNRDPTINERTYSHNFVNSLIEFVFLNTNVEMRWDGSPCQLTKFKDIKGDGPIQYPDMFSYVRNDVYNHNYAFFFVEISYGPFSLDNEDHVGEDFTRLAKFGNDALNHFYFFVKKFQENEQIIKLLDDLKIILVHFYGTKMNVYIMDRSCGPFRKMVPYLTVKLPIIMCDLRKSTDSFINLCEHLNFINSLIVKSIRIISMVNDMVKRRQLVEETKISDNDTITSVFTPEN
;
A
#
# COMPACT_ATOMS: atom_id res chain seq x y z
N MET A 1 12.98 32.59 -18.54
CA MET A 1 14.16 33.23 -17.90
C MET A 1 13.77 34.18 -16.75
N SER A 2 12.64 34.90 -16.76
CA SER A 2 12.35 35.91 -15.70
C SER A 2 12.01 35.32 -14.31
N GLN A 3 11.14 34.31 -14.22
CA GLN A 3 10.64 33.82 -12.92
C GLN A 3 11.71 33.23 -12.00
N LEU A 4 12.75 32.61 -12.55
CA LEU A 4 13.81 31.96 -11.76
C LEU A 4 14.79 32.99 -11.18
N GLN A 5 14.98 34.09 -11.90
CA GLN A 5 15.80 35.21 -11.46
C GLN A 5 15.07 36.01 -10.38
N ASP A 6 13.76 36.22 -10.53
CA ASP A 6 12.91 36.84 -9.51
C ASP A 6 12.88 36.02 -8.20
N LEU A 7 12.79 34.69 -8.30
CA LEU A 7 12.87 33.78 -7.16
C LEU A 7 14.24 33.79 -6.48
N PHE A 8 15.32 33.84 -7.27
CA PHE A 8 16.68 33.93 -6.73
C PHE A 8 16.92 35.28 -6.04
N GLU A 9 16.47 36.38 -6.63
CA GLU A 9 16.58 37.72 -6.03
C GLU A 9 15.71 37.85 -4.77
N LEU A 10 14.49 37.31 -4.78
CA LEU A 10 13.63 37.24 -3.60
C LEU A 10 14.28 36.41 -2.49
N TYR A 11 14.87 35.26 -2.82
CA TYR A 11 15.57 34.41 -1.86
C TYR A 11 16.82 35.09 -1.28
N MET A 12 17.65 35.69 -2.13
CA MET A 12 18.84 36.44 -1.72
C MET A 12 18.48 37.67 -0.87
N SER A 13 17.32 38.29 -1.12
CA SER A 13 16.82 39.42 -0.33
C SER A 13 16.44 39.00 1.09
N LYS A 14 15.90 37.78 1.26
CA LYS A 14 15.47 37.21 2.54
C LYS A 14 16.60 36.52 3.31
N ASN A 15 17.64 36.03 2.64
CA ASN A 15 18.71 35.22 3.26
C ASN A 15 20.11 35.78 2.96
N LYS A 16 20.39 36.99 3.42
CA LYS A 16 21.63 37.74 3.10
C LYS A 16 22.93 37.15 3.64
N SER A 17 22.92 36.14 4.52
CA SER A 17 24.10 35.82 5.32
C SER A 17 24.48 34.34 5.44
N ASN A 18 23.78 33.40 4.80
CA ASN A 18 24.03 31.97 5.05
C ASN A 18 24.25 31.12 3.78
N LEU A 19 25.51 30.73 3.55
CA LEU A 19 25.95 29.95 2.39
C LEU A 19 25.32 28.54 2.35
N SER A 20 25.02 27.94 3.51
CA SER A 20 24.36 26.64 3.60
C SER A 20 22.94 26.68 3.03
N SER A 21 22.25 27.80 3.21
CA SER A 21 20.89 28.02 2.71
C SER A 21 20.89 28.13 1.18
N LEU A 22 21.91 28.75 0.59
CA LEU A 22 22.07 28.80 -0.87
C LEU A 22 22.23 27.39 -1.47
N TYR A 23 22.93 26.51 -0.75
CA TYR A 23 23.16 25.12 -1.14
C TYR A 23 21.85 24.32 -1.24
N VAL A 24 20.96 24.46 -0.24
CA VAL A 24 19.65 23.79 -0.19
C VAL A 24 18.73 24.28 -1.31
N PHE A 25 18.77 25.57 -1.64
CA PHE A 25 17.97 26.15 -2.72
C PHE A 25 18.36 25.60 -4.11
N TYR A 26 19.66 25.47 -4.40
CA TYR A 26 20.11 24.88 -5.66
C TYR A 26 19.81 23.37 -5.76
N ILE A 27 19.84 22.63 -4.63
CA ILE A 27 19.42 21.22 -4.57
C ILE A 27 17.93 21.08 -4.91
N PHE A 28 17.09 21.95 -4.34
CA PHE A 28 15.66 21.97 -4.59
C PHE A 28 15.35 22.22 -6.09
N LEU A 29 15.99 23.22 -6.68
CA LEU A 29 15.80 23.57 -8.10
C LEU A 29 16.32 22.48 -9.06
N ALA A 30 17.40 21.78 -8.70
CA ALA A 30 17.95 20.67 -9.49
C ALA A 30 17.04 19.43 -9.46
N ILE A 31 16.42 19.14 -8.31
CA ILE A 31 15.52 17.99 -8.12
C ILE A 31 14.17 18.22 -8.82
N LYS A 32 13.68 19.46 -8.87
CA LYS A 32 12.44 19.81 -9.60
C LYS A 32 12.60 19.83 -11.12
N GLY A 33 13.80 19.56 -11.64
CA GLY A 33 14.09 19.56 -13.08
C GLY A 33 14.09 20.96 -13.69
N SER A 34 14.05 22.01 -12.86
CA SER A 34 13.95 23.41 -13.28
C SER A 34 15.32 24.07 -13.53
N LEU A 35 16.42 23.32 -13.37
CA LEU A 35 17.78 23.80 -13.59
C LEU A 35 18.45 23.10 -14.79
N MET A 36 18.56 23.84 -15.88
CA MET A 36 19.52 23.59 -16.96
C MET A 36 20.45 24.80 -16.99
N PHE A 37 21.64 24.70 -16.38
CA PHE A 37 22.63 25.78 -16.50
C PHE A 37 23.35 25.69 -17.84
N GLU A 38 23.51 26.83 -18.51
CA GLU A 38 24.48 26.94 -19.59
C GLU A 38 25.91 26.93 -19.02
N LYS A 39 26.90 26.47 -19.79
CA LYS A 39 28.31 26.35 -19.35
C LYS A 39 28.90 27.64 -18.76
N ASN A 40 28.38 28.81 -19.17
CA ASN A 40 28.83 30.09 -18.66
C ASN A 40 28.26 30.41 -17.25
N GLU A 41 27.04 29.98 -16.95
CA GLU A 41 26.41 30.15 -15.64
C GLU A 41 27.05 29.20 -14.61
N GLU A 42 27.35 27.97 -15.02
CA GLU A 42 28.15 27.02 -14.23
C GLU A 42 29.51 27.63 -13.85
N ARG A 43 30.13 28.37 -14.77
CA ARG A 43 31.41 29.05 -14.53
C ARG A 43 31.27 30.23 -13.57
N VAL A 44 30.19 31.01 -13.66
CA VAL A 44 29.92 32.15 -12.75
C VAL A 44 29.66 31.66 -11.33
N ILE A 45 28.83 30.62 -11.18
CA ILE A 45 28.52 30.01 -9.88
C ILE A 45 29.78 29.41 -9.24
N ASN A 46 30.57 28.66 -10.01
CA ASN A 46 31.84 28.13 -9.52
C ASN A 46 32.85 29.22 -9.16
N THR A 47 32.87 30.35 -9.90
CA THR A 47 33.75 31.48 -9.60
C THR A 47 33.31 32.21 -8.33
N PHE A 48 32.00 32.41 -8.15
CA PHE A 48 31.42 33.00 -6.94
C PHE A 48 31.73 32.17 -5.68
N PHE A 49 31.63 30.84 -5.76
CA PHE A 49 31.99 29.97 -4.64
C PHE A 49 33.50 29.93 -4.37
N ASN A 50 34.34 29.90 -5.42
CA ASN A 50 35.79 29.92 -5.26
C ASN A 50 36.33 31.22 -4.63
N GLN A 51 35.60 32.33 -4.77
CA GLN A 51 35.99 33.63 -4.22
C GLN A 51 35.53 33.84 -2.77
N ASN A 52 34.48 33.13 -2.33
CA ASN A 52 33.83 33.37 -1.03
C ASN A 52 34.01 32.22 -0.02
N ILE A 53 34.61 31.09 -0.41
CA ILE A 53 34.95 30.00 0.51
C ILE A 53 36.38 30.23 1.04
N THR A 54 36.51 30.58 2.31
CA THR A 54 37.79 30.86 2.98
C THR A 54 38.42 29.63 3.63
N LYS A 55 37.75 28.47 3.65
CA LYS A 55 38.25 27.23 4.25
C LYS A 55 38.51 26.13 3.19
N PRO A 56 39.74 25.58 3.10
CA PRO A 56 40.13 24.63 2.04
C PRO A 56 39.36 23.31 2.04
N GLU A 57 38.85 22.87 3.19
CA GLU A 57 38.14 21.59 3.36
C GLU A 57 36.77 21.57 2.65
N GLU A 58 36.17 22.74 2.44
CA GLU A 58 34.86 22.88 1.76
C GLU A 58 35.00 22.88 0.23
N VAL A 59 36.16 23.27 -0.31
CA VAL A 59 36.45 23.33 -1.76
C VAL A 59 36.52 21.92 -2.38
N PHE A 60 36.98 20.92 -1.62
CA PHE A 60 37.02 19.53 -2.08
C PHE A 60 35.62 18.88 -2.10
N SER A 61 34.64 19.44 -1.39
CA SER A 61 33.27 18.92 -1.33
C SER A 61 32.41 19.34 -2.53
N SER A 62 32.61 20.55 -3.07
CA SER A 62 31.71 21.13 -4.09
C SER A 62 31.83 20.49 -5.48
N LYS A 63 33.05 20.17 -5.93
CA LYS A 63 33.27 19.43 -7.19
C LYS A 63 32.74 17.99 -7.13
N ASN A 64 32.87 17.34 -5.98
CA ASN A 64 32.30 16.01 -5.76
C ASN A 64 30.77 16.07 -5.68
N PHE A 65 30.21 17.14 -5.11
CA PHE A 65 28.77 17.29 -4.90
C PHE A 65 27.97 17.34 -6.21
N TYR A 66 28.38 18.19 -7.16
CA TYR A 66 27.70 18.29 -8.46
C TYR A 66 27.83 16.98 -9.28
N HIS A 67 29.01 16.35 -9.26
CA HIS A 67 29.19 15.05 -9.90
C HIS A 67 28.36 13.94 -9.25
N THR A 68 28.16 14.02 -7.93
CA THR A 68 27.38 13.06 -7.15
C THR A 68 25.89 13.19 -7.43
N ILE A 69 25.34 14.41 -7.45
CA ILE A 69 23.94 14.65 -7.84
C ILE A 69 23.68 14.24 -9.30
N LYS A 70 24.60 14.57 -10.23
CA LYS A 70 24.48 14.18 -11.64
C LYS A 70 24.54 12.66 -11.83
N SER A 71 25.42 11.97 -11.08
CA SER A 71 25.50 10.51 -11.05
C SER A 71 24.22 9.86 -10.49
N PHE A 72 23.58 10.48 -9.49
CA PHE A 72 22.32 10.00 -8.91
C PHE A 72 21.11 10.21 -9.81
N TYR A 73 21.06 11.32 -10.52
CA TYR A 73 20.03 11.58 -11.54
C TYR A 73 20.12 10.53 -12.67
N ILE A 74 21.32 10.25 -13.16
CA ILE A 74 21.57 9.21 -14.18
C ILE A 74 21.20 7.81 -13.68
N LYS A 75 21.38 7.53 -12.38
CA LYS A 75 21.10 6.21 -11.76
C LYS A 75 19.69 6.05 -11.18
N LYS A 76 18.82 7.07 -11.26
CA LYS A 76 17.45 7.08 -10.70
C LYS A 76 17.38 6.73 -9.19
N GLN A 77 18.35 7.17 -8.38
CA GLN A 77 18.45 6.84 -6.95
C GLN A 77 18.08 7.99 -5.99
N TYR A 78 17.36 9.00 -6.48
CA TYR A 78 17.05 10.25 -5.75
C TYR A 78 16.18 10.04 -4.49
N PHE A 79 15.37 8.98 -4.44
CA PHE A 79 14.45 8.70 -3.33
C PHE A 79 15.15 8.43 -1.99
N ARG A 80 16.43 8.02 -1.99
CA ARG A 80 17.16 7.64 -0.76
C ARG A 80 17.46 8.80 0.19
N TYR A 81 17.38 10.03 -0.29
CA TYR A 81 17.65 11.22 0.52
C TYR A 81 16.51 12.24 0.47
N GLN A 82 15.38 11.86 -0.15
CA GLN A 82 14.21 12.73 -0.29
C GLN A 82 13.64 13.13 1.08
N GLN A 83 13.61 12.22 2.06
CA GLN A 83 13.15 12.50 3.41
C GLN A 83 14.06 13.47 4.18
N ILE A 84 15.38 13.38 3.99
CA ILE A 84 16.35 14.30 4.62
C ILE A 84 16.21 15.70 4.01
N ILE A 85 15.99 15.77 2.70
CA ILE A 85 15.84 17.03 1.97
C ILE A 85 14.48 17.68 2.25
N GLU A 86 13.39 16.91 2.30
CA GLU A 86 12.06 17.38 2.70
C GLU A 86 12.06 17.81 4.17
N GLY A 87 12.76 17.07 5.04
CA GLY A 87 13.02 17.46 6.43
C GLY A 87 13.71 18.82 6.53
N CYS A 88 14.85 19.00 5.85
CA CYS A 88 15.56 20.28 5.86
C CYS A 88 14.79 21.43 5.18
N ALA A 89 13.97 21.15 4.17
CA ALA A 89 13.15 22.14 3.49
C ALA A 89 11.96 22.62 4.35
N ASN A 90 11.34 21.70 5.10
CA ASN A 90 10.28 21.99 6.07
C ASN A 90 10.85 22.73 7.29
N GLU A 91 11.97 22.27 7.84
CA GLU A 91 12.63 22.89 9.00
C GLU A 91 13.10 24.34 8.73
N LYS A 92 13.23 24.71 7.45
CA LYS A 92 13.64 26.06 7.01
C LYS A 92 12.52 26.85 6.33
N ASN A 93 11.27 26.39 6.42
CA ASN A 93 10.07 27.08 5.93
C ASN A 93 10.14 27.51 4.45
N VAL A 94 10.77 26.71 3.59
CA VAL A 94 10.92 27.02 2.16
C VAL A 94 9.68 26.60 1.34
N LEU A 95 8.73 25.86 1.95
CA LEU A 95 7.61 25.23 1.25
C LEU A 95 6.23 25.90 1.43
N PHE A 96 6.15 27.10 1.99
CA PHE A 96 4.87 27.84 2.03
C PHE A 96 4.73 28.79 0.84
N PHE A 97 3.95 28.38 -0.17
CA PHE A 97 3.21 29.30 -1.03
C PHE A 97 1.88 28.66 -1.45
N HIS A 98 0.81 29.44 -1.23
CA HIS A 98 -0.60 29.24 -1.54
C HIS A 98 -1.42 28.38 -0.58
N ASP A 99 -1.90 29.02 0.50
CA ASP A 99 -3.31 29.40 0.61
C ASP A 99 -3.38 30.72 1.41
N ASP A 100 -4.14 31.69 0.90
CA ASP A 100 -4.22 33.08 1.36
C ASP A 100 -4.98 33.24 2.69
N ASP A 101 -4.56 34.27 3.45
CA ASP A 101 -5.31 35.22 4.30
C ASP A 101 -6.46 34.69 5.20
N ASP A 102 -6.25 34.72 6.52
CA ASP A 102 -6.95 35.64 7.44
C ASP A 102 -6.54 35.36 8.90
N ASP A 103 -5.91 36.40 9.47
CA ASP A 103 -6.04 36.96 10.82
C ASP A 103 -5.74 36.14 12.10
N ASP A 104 -4.71 36.68 12.76
CA ASP A 104 -4.65 37.11 14.16
C ASP A 104 -4.43 36.07 15.27
N ASP A 105 -3.15 36.06 15.67
CA ASP A 105 -2.67 36.49 16.99
C ASP A 105 -2.68 35.53 18.19
N ASP A 106 -1.46 35.48 18.71
CA ASP A 106 -1.05 35.45 20.11
C ASP A 106 -0.87 34.09 20.81
N ASP A 107 0.44 33.78 20.89
CA ASP A 107 1.21 33.71 22.12
C ASP A 107 1.39 32.35 22.82
N ASP A 108 2.68 31.99 22.81
CA ASP A 108 3.50 31.69 23.98
C ASP A 108 3.38 30.31 24.64
N ASP A 109 4.47 29.57 24.39
CA ASP A 109 5.48 29.23 25.41
C ASP A 109 5.59 27.78 25.88
N ASP A 110 6.88 27.44 25.96
CA ASP A 110 7.58 26.51 26.83
C ASP A 110 7.58 25.01 26.46
N ASP A 111 8.71 24.65 25.83
CA ASP A 111 9.71 23.72 26.37
C ASP A 111 9.24 22.77 27.48
N ASP A 112 9.30 21.47 27.21
CA ASP A 112 10.06 20.59 28.09
C ASP A 112 10.46 19.28 27.40
N GLU A 113 11.77 19.08 27.33
CA GLU A 113 12.40 17.78 27.14
C GLU A 113 11.99 16.84 28.28
N SER A 114 11.31 15.73 27.96
CA SER A 114 11.48 14.51 28.76
C SER A 114 11.35 13.26 27.89
N GLU A 115 12.39 12.45 28.01
CA GLU A 115 12.54 11.10 27.49
C GLU A 115 11.30 10.24 27.82
N GLU A 116 10.79 9.46 26.87
CA GLU A 116 10.23 8.15 27.18
C GLU A 116 9.98 7.30 25.92
N ASN A 117 10.19 6.01 26.11
CA ASN A 117 10.01 4.94 25.14
C ASN A 117 8.71 5.10 24.31
N ASN A 118 8.84 5.25 23.00
CA ASN A 118 7.69 5.03 22.12
C ASN A 118 7.42 3.53 22.01
N ASP A 119 6.68 3.04 23.00
CA ASP A 119 5.66 2.02 22.82
C ASP A 119 4.79 2.43 21.61
N ASP A 120 4.92 1.71 20.50
CA ASP A 120 4.04 1.83 19.32
C ASP A 120 2.56 1.43 19.63
N ASN A 121 2.22 1.22 20.90
CA ASN A 121 0.90 0.85 21.41
C ASN A 121 0.00 2.03 21.82
N ALA A 122 0.51 3.26 21.88
CA ALA A 122 -0.26 4.39 22.45
C ALA A 122 -1.45 4.86 21.59
N ASN A 123 -1.52 4.50 20.29
CA ASN A 123 -2.62 4.93 19.42
C ASN A 123 -3.81 3.95 19.35
N GLU A 124 -3.68 2.70 19.82
CA GLU A 124 -4.81 1.75 19.81
C GLU A 124 -5.74 1.88 21.02
N ILE A 125 -5.26 2.41 22.14
CA ILE A 125 -6.05 2.64 23.37
C ILE A 125 -7.15 3.71 23.17
N SER A 126 -7.05 4.53 22.11
CA SER A 126 -8.07 5.54 21.79
C SER A 126 -9.38 4.97 21.22
N ASN A 127 -9.39 3.73 20.73
CA ASN A 127 -10.57 3.15 20.06
C ASN A 127 -11.64 2.62 21.02
N GLU A 128 -11.29 2.20 22.25
CA GLU A 128 -12.28 1.72 23.21
C GLU A 128 -13.19 2.83 23.75
N LYS A 129 -12.66 4.05 23.90
CA LYS A 129 -13.40 5.19 24.47
C LYS A 129 -14.57 5.69 23.60
N ASN A 130 -14.68 5.25 22.34
CA ASN A 130 -15.71 5.69 21.39
C ASN A 130 -16.55 4.54 20.78
N PHE A 131 -16.43 3.32 21.31
CA PHE A 131 -17.23 2.19 20.81
C PHE A 131 -18.69 2.26 21.27
N ASP A 132 -19.58 2.65 20.37
CA ASP A 132 -21.02 2.67 20.60
C ASP A 132 -21.71 1.60 19.74
N GLN A 133 -21.96 0.44 20.35
CA GLN A 133 -22.61 -0.68 19.67
C GLN A 133 -24.03 -0.34 19.18
N GLU A 134 -24.78 0.50 19.89
CA GLU A 134 -26.16 0.84 19.51
C GLU A 134 -26.17 1.77 18.30
N LYS A 135 -25.21 2.70 18.20
CA LYS A 135 -24.99 3.49 17.00
C LYS A 135 -24.61 2.61 15.80
N ILE A 136 -23.75 1.62 15.99
CA ILE A 136 -23.38 0.68 14.91
C ILE A 136 -24.57 -0.18 14.48
N LYS A 137 -25.32 -0.76 15.43
CA LYS A 137 -26.55 -1.53 15.17
C LYS A 137 -27.58 -0.70 14.42
N THR A 138 -27.77 0.56 14.81
CA THR A 138 -28.68 1.49 14.15
C THR A 138 -28.23 1.78 12.72
N LYS A 139 -26.93 2.02 12.50
CA LYS A 139 -26.35 2.20 11.17
C LYS A 139 -26.58 0.97 10.29
N ILE A 140 -26.30 -0.23 10.79
CA ILE A 140 -26.53 -1.49 10.08
C ILE A 140 -28.02 -1.68 9.75
N LYS A 141 -28.91 -1.46 10.71
CA LYS A 141 -30.36 -1.56 10.50
C LYS A 141 -30.84 -0.59 9.41
N SER A 142 -30.26 0.61 9.34
CA SER A 142 -30.60 1.62 8.32
C SER A 142 -30.24 1.19 6.89
N PHE A 143 -29.34 0.23 6.69
CA PHE A 143 -29.05 -0.29 5.35
C PHE A 143 -30.25 -0.96 4.71
N TYR A 144 -31.14 -1.55 5.51
CA TYR A 144 -32.36 -2.18 5.02
C TYR A 144 -33.29 -1.19 4.29
N THR A 145 -33.29 0.08 4.69
CA THR A 145 -34.10 1.13 4.06
C THR A 145 -33.35 1.85 2.94
N LYS A 146 -32.01 1.93 3.01
CA LYS A 146 -31.17 2.65 2.04
C LYS A 146 -30.80 1.83 0.79
N HIS A 147 -30.82 0.50 0.88
CA HIS A 147 -30.36 -0.37 -0.22
C HIS A 147 -31.44 -1.41 -0.57
N SER A 148 -32.23 -1.13 -1.60
CA SER A 148 -33.31 -2.02 -2.07
C SER A 148 -32.79 -3.36 -2.63
N ASN A 149 -31.62 -3.35 -3.27
CA ASN A 149 -31.04 -4.49 -3.98
C ASN A 149 -29.94 -5.22 -3.21
N MET A 150 -30.05 -5.34 -1.88
CA MET A 150 -29.07 -6.09 -1.09
C MET A 150 -29.18 -7.62 -1.25
N PRO A 151 -28.04 -8.36 -1.19
CA PRO A 151 -28.02 -9.82 -1.08
C PRO A 151 -28.80 -10.33 0.14
N ASN A 152 -29.32 -11.56 0.03
CA ASN A 152 -30.16 -12.16 1.07
C ASN A 152 -29.44 -12.28 2.42
N ILE A 153 -28.14 -12.60 2.42
CA ILE A 153 -27.34 -12.64 3.64
C ILE A 153 -27.27 -11.27 4.33
N ALA A 154 -26.99 -10.20 3.58
CA ALA A 154 -26.94 -8.84 4.11
C ALA A 154 -28.30 -8.40 4.68
N LYS A 155 -29.41 -8.73 3.98
CA LYS A 155 -30.77 -8.48 4.48
C LYS A 155 -31.04 -9.20 5.79
N GLU A 156 -30.65 -10.46 5.91
CA GLU A 156 -30.88 -11.26 7.11
C GLU A 156 -30.05 -10.76 8.30
N ILE A 157 -28.82 -10.31 8.06
CA ILE A 157 -27.98 -9.67 9.08
C ILE A 157 -28.65 -8.39 9.57
N CYS A 158 -29.07 -7.49 8.68
CA CYS A 158 -29.73 -6.25 9.06
C CYS A 158 -31.00 -6.49 9.91
N LYS A 159 -31.77 -7.53 9.59
CA LYS A 159 -32.97 -7.91 10.35
C LYS A 159 -32.64 -8.41 11.77
N ASN A 160 -31.54 -9.13 11.92
CA ASN A 160 -31.18 -9.80 13.17
C ASN A 160 -30.07 -9.10 13.96
N ILE A 161 -29.59 -7.94 13.53
CA ILE A 161 -28.48 -7.22 14.19
C ILE A 161 -28.79 -6.84 15.66
N HIS A 162 -30.07 -6.66 16.00
CA HIS A 162 -30.52 -6.43 17.38
C HIS A 162 -30.28 -7.61 18.33
N LYS A 163 -29.97 -8.81 17.79
CA LYS A 163 -29.67 -10.03 18.56
C LYS A 163 -28.17 -10.28 18.75
N VAL A 164 -27.34 -9.39 18.20
CA VAL A 164 -25.89 -9.46 18.17
C VAL A 164 -25.35 -8.60 19.29
N ASP A 165 -24.30 -9.07 19.97
CA ASP A 165 -23.56 -8.28 20.95
C ASP A 165 -22.22 -7.93 20.31
N LEU A 166 -22.09 -6.68 19.86
CA LEU A 166 -20.95 -6.25 19.06
C LEU A 166 -19.82 -5.82 20.01
N LYS A 167 -18.60 -6.24 19.69
CA LYS A 167 -17.38 -5.81 20.39
C LYS A 167 -16.48 -4.93 19.52
N PRO A 168 -15.53 -4.16 20.09
CA PRO A 168 -14.60 -3.31 19.34
C PRO A 168 -13.72 -4.05 18.32
N ASP A 169 -13.31 -5.27 18.66
CA ASP A 169 -12.46 -6.18 17.89
C ASP A 169 -13.26 -7.04 16.88
N ASP A 170 -14.59 -7.05 16.97
CA ASP A 170 -15.42 -7.82 16.05
C ASP A 170 -15.36 -7.28 14.61
N LEU A 171 -15.06 -8.16 13.67
CA LEU A 171 -15.09 -7.85 12.23
C LEU A 171 -16.45 -7.33 11.78
N LEU A 172 -17.55 -7.85 12.35
CA LEU A 172 -18.90 -7.39 12.02
C LEU A 172 -19.13 -5.93 12.43
N SER A 173 -18.53 -5.46 13.53
CA SER A 173 -18.58 -4.05 13.95
C SER A 173 -17.96 -3.12 12.91
N SER A 174 -16.97 -3.63 12.16
CA SER A 174 -16.33 -2.95 11.04
C SER A 174 -17.05 -3.16 9.69
N GLY A 175 -18.19 -3.87 9.69
CA GLY A 175 -18.94 -4.18 8.47
C GLY A 175 -18.34 -5.30 7.62
N ILE A 176 -17.49 -6.13 8.20
CA ILE A 176 -16.82 -7.26 7.54
C ILE A 176 -17.53 -8.57 7.90
N LEU A 177 -17.90 -9.34 6.89
CA LEU A 177 -18.48 -10.68 7.02
C LEU A 177 -17.39 -11.72 6.76
N PHE A 178 -16.96 -12.37 7.83
CA PHE A 178 -16.02 -13.49 7.79
C PHE A 178 -16.65 -14.67 8.53
N GLU A 179 -16.75 -15.82 7.88
CA GLU A 179 -17.45 -16.98 8.45
C GLU A 179 -16.87 -17.40 9.80
N GLY A 180 -15.54 -17.47 9.92
CA GLY A 180 -14.86 -17.86 11.15
C GLY A 180 -15.21 -16.94 12.33
N SER A 181 -15.13 -15.63 12.13
CA SER A 181 -15.48 -14.64 13.17
C SER A 181 -16.97 -14.68 13.51
N LEU A 182 -17.86 -14.85 12.52
CA LEU A 182 -19.29 -15.00 12.80
C LEU A 182 -19.59 -16.25 13.63
N ARG A 183 -18.92 -17.38 13.33
CA ARG A 183 -19.10 -18.62 14.06
C ARG A 183 -18.63 -18.51 15.51
N THR A 184 -17.45 -17.93 15.71
CA THR A 184 -16.82 -17.81 17.04
C THR A 184 -17.45 -16.72 17.89
N ASN A 185 -17.58 -15.50 17.35
CA ASN A 185 -17.95 -14.32 18.13
C ASN A 185 -19.47 -14.05 18.07
N GLN A 186 -20.14 -14.45 16.99
CA GLN A 186 -21.54 -14.10 16.71
C GLN A 186 -22.43 -15.33 16.45
N SER A 187 -22.23 -16.38 17.26
CA SER A 187 -22.84 -17.71 17.09
C SER A 187 -24.38 -17.70 16.92
N LYS A 188 -25.09 -16.80 17.62
CA LYS A 188 -26.55 -16.63 17.46
C LYS A 188 -26.92 -16.21 16.03
N LEU A 189 -26.19 -15.24 15.46
CA LEU A 189 -26.40 -14.79 14.09
C LEU A 189 -25.97 -15.87 13.10
N TYR A 190 -24.81 -16.50 13.33
CA TYR A 190 -24.33 -17.62 12.52
C TYR A 190 -25.38 -18.73 12.36
N ASN A 191 -25.96 -19.19 13.47
CA ASN A 191 -26.98 -20.24 13.48
C ASN A 191 -28.26 -19.85 12.70
N ILE A 192 -28.63 -18.56 12.69
CA ILE A 192 -29.77 -18.07 11.90
C ILE A 192 -29.44 -18.14 10.41
N LEU A 193 -28.24 -17.68 10.03
CA LEU A 193 -27.78 -17.71 8.63
C LEU A 193 -27.60 -19.15 8.12
N GLU A 194 -27.09 -20.04 8.96
CA GLU A 194 -26.90 -21.46 8.64
C GLU A 194 -28.24 -22.16 8.40
N LYS A 195 -29.22 -21.99 9.31
CA LYS A 195 -30.58 -22.54 9.14
C LYS A 195 -31.25 -22.09 7.84
N LYS A 196 -30.92 -20.88 7.37
CA LYS A 196 -31.43 -20.31 6.11
C LYS A 196 -30.55 -20.64 4.90
N GLN A 197 -29.51 -21.46 5.07
CA GLN A 197 -28.54 -21.85 4.03
C GLN A 197 -27.81 -20.65 3.40
N LEU A 198 -27.66 -19.55 4.14
CA LEU A 198 -27.03 -18.32 3.66
C LEU A 198 -25.51 -18.32 3.85
N ILE A 199 -24.96 -19.16 4.74
CA ILE A 199 -23.51 -19.27 5.00
C ILE A 199 -22.71 -19.59 3.73
N ARG A 200 -23.29 -20.33 2.78
CA ARG A 200 -22.66 -20.61 1.48
C ARG A 200 -22.32 -19.35 0.67
N GLN A 201 -22.92 -18.20 0.97
CA GLN A 201 -22.55 -16.92 0.34
C GLN A 201 -21.24 -16.34 0.89
N LEU A 202 -20.75 -16.84 2.03
CA LEU A 202 -19.48 -16.48 2.65
C LEU A 202 -18.34 -17.46 2.33
N THR A 203 -18.61 -18.49 1.52
CA THR A 203 -17.60 -19.43 1.03
C THR A 203 -17.19 -19.08 -0.40
N SER A 204 -16.03 -19.57 -0.84
CA SER A 204 -15.51 -19.37 -2.20
C SER A 204 -15.43 -20.71 -2.92
N ASP A 205 -15.97 -20.75 -4.14
CA ASP A 205 -15.85 -21.91 -5.05
C ASP A 205 -14.66 -21.75 -6.02
N ILE A 206 -13.79 -20.75 -5.80
CA ILE A 206 -12.68 -20.43 -6.71
C ILE A 206 -11.53 -21.44 -6.51
N PRO A 207 -10.99 -22.06 -7.58
CA PRO A 207 -9.88 -23.01 -7.50
C PRO A 207 -8.65 -22.43 -6.81
N THR A 208 -8.10 -23.08 -5.78
CA THR A 208 -7.06 -22.52 -4.90
C THR A 208 -5.63 -22.65 -5.39
N LYS A 209 -5.41 -23.24 -6.56
CA LYS A 209 -4.07 -23.44 -7.13
C LYS A 209 -4.10 -23.52 -8.66
N ILE A 210 -2.98 -23.15 -9.28
CA ILE A 210 -2.74 -23.37 -10.72
C ILE A 210 -1.68 -24.45 -10.83
N GLU A 211 -2.01 -25.56 -11.50
CA GLU A 211 -1.05 -26.62 -11.72
C GLU A 211 0.14 -26.12 -12.55
N LEU A 212 1.34 -26.39 -12.06
CA LEU A 212 2.55 -26.11 -12.83
C LEU A 212 2.63 -27.04 -14.05
N THR A 213 3.10 -26.51 -15.17
CA THR A 213 3.45 -27.31 -16.34
C THR A 213 4.57 -28.30 -15.99
N SER A 214 4.68 -29.38 -16.77
CA SER A 214 5.74 -30.39 -16.62
C SER A 214 7.14 -29.77 -16.56
N ASP A 215 7.39 -28.76 -17.37
CA ASP A 215 8.69 -28.09 -17.48
C ASP A 215 9.01 -27.28 -16.24
N LYS A 216 8.01 -26.53 -15.71
CA LYS A 216 8.15 -25.76 -14.46
C LYS A 216 8.37 -26.68 -13.26
N ARG A 217 7.65 -27.80 -13.19
CA ARG A 217 7.86 -28.81 -12.15
C ARG A 217 9.25 -29.43 -12.24
N SER A 218 9.63 -29.91 -13.43
CA SER A 218 10.94 -30.53 -13.67
C SER A 218 12.09 -29.58 -13.34
N PHE A 219 11.93 -28.30 -13.64
CA PHE A 219 12.91 -27.28 -13.26
C PHE A 219 13.08 -27.16 -11.74
N ILE A 220 11.98 -27.05 -11.00
CA ILE A 220 12.02 -27.00 -9.53
C ILE A 220 12.64 -28.28 -8.97
N GLU A 221 12.19 -29.45 -9.42
CA GLU A 221 12.71 -30.74 -8.97
C GLU A 221 14.22 -30.85 -9.19
N ASN A 222 14.68 -30.58 -10.41
CA ASN A 222 16.10 -30.66 -10.74
C ASN A 222 16.94 -29.66 -9.95
N PHE A 223 16.45 -28.42 -9.79
CA PHE A 223 17.18 -27.41 -9.04
C PHE A 223 17.27 -27.72 -7.55
N MET A 224 16.17 -28.21 -6.96
CA MET A 224 16.11 -28.54 -5.54
C MET A 224 16.93 -29.80 -5.23
N LEU A 225 16.91 -30.81 -6.10
CA LEU A 225 17.62 -32.08 -5.90
C LEU A 225 19.12 -32.02 -6.25
N TYR A 226 19.48 -31.34 -7.34
CA TYR A 226 20.82 -31.44 -7.93
C TYR A 226 21.58 -30.11 -8.00
N GLU A 227 20.97 -29.00 -7.55
CA GLU A 227 21.48 -27.64 -7.72
C GLU A 227 21.80 -27.26 -9.19
N ASP A 228 21.17 -27.98 -10.13
CA ASP A 228 21.47 -27.84 -11.55
C ASP A 228 20.67 -26.68 -12.18
N ALA A 229 21.33 -25.55 -12.38
CA ALA A 229 20.77 -24.38 -13.05
C ALA A 229 20.86 -24.43 -14.59
N ARG A 230 21.44 -25.49 -15.17
CA ARG A 230 21.68 -25.59 -16.63
C ARG A 230 20.38 -25.62 -17.45
N PHE A 231 19.23 -25.87 -16.80
CA PHE A 231 17.90 -25.83 -17.41
C PHE A 231 17.37 -24.43 -17.77
N LEU A 232 18.04 -23.34 -17.36
CA LEU A 232 17.66 -21.97 -17.75
C LEU A 232 17.71 -21.71 -19.28
N LYS A 233 18.22 -22.66 -20.07
CA LYS A 233 18.49 -22.48 -21.51
C LYS A 233 17.31 -22.68 -22.47
N VAL A 234 16.08 -22.98 -22.05
CA VAL A 234 15.13 -23.64 -22.98
C VAL A 234 13.83 -22.88 -23.34
N ILE A 235 13.39 -21.82 -22.65
CA ILE A 235 12.13 -21.15 -23.02
C ILE A 235 12.25 -19.62 -23.00
N LYS A 236 12.64 -19.02 -24.14
CA LYS A 236 12.77 -17.56 -24.29
C LYS A 236 11.50 -16.77 -23.94
N SER A 237 10.31 -17.37 -24.10
CA SER A 237 9.03 -16.70 -23.84
C SER A 237 8.69 -16.55 -22.35
N GLU A 238 9.34 -17.30 -21.46
CA GLU A 238 9.06 -17.27 -20.00
C GLU A 238 10.33 -16.98 -19.18
N GLU A 239 11.36 -16.38 -19.79
CA GLU A 239 12.66 -16.15 -19.15
C GLU A 239 12.55 -15.42 -17.80
N SER A 240 11.71 -14.38 -17.73
CA SER A 240 11.48 -13.63 -16.48
C SER A 240 10.88 -14.51 -15.38
N TYR A 241 9.95 -15.42 -15.70
CA TYR A 241 9.37 -16.34 -14.72
C TYR A 241 10.43 -17.24 -14.12
N PHE A 242 11.26 -17.87 -14.96
CA PHE A 242 12.30 -18.77 -14.49
C PHE A 242 13.41 -18.03 -13.72
N HIS A 243 13.70 -16.79 -14.08
CA HIS A 243 14.63 -15.94 -13.34
C HIS A 243 14.12 -15.64 -11.92
N GLU A 244 12.88 -15.18 -11.77
CA GLU A 244 12.30 -14.90 -10.45
C GLU A 244 12.11 -16.17 -9.62
N LEU A 245 11.68 -17.27 -10.24
CA LEU A 245 11.59 -18.57 -9.57
C LEU A 245 12.96 -19.03 -9.06
N PHE A 246 14.02 -18.85 -9.86
CA PHE A 246 15.39 -19.15 -9.46
C PHE A 246 15.85 -18.27 -8.29
N SER A 247 15.57 -16.96 -8.32
CA SER A 247 15.86 -16.05 -7.22
C SER A 247 15.15 -16.47 -5.93
N PHE A 248 13.86 -16.79 -6.02
CA PHE A 248 13.06 -17.26 -4.89
C PHE A 248 13.58 -18.59 -4.32
N MET A 249 13.84 -19.60 -5.16
CA MET A 249 14.42 -20.87 -4.71
C MET A 249 15.77 -20.69 -4.01
N ASN A 250 16.63 -19.80 -4.52
CA ASN A 250 17.90 -19.48 -3.87
C ASN A 250 17.71 -18.81 -2.50
N ALA A 251 16.74 -17.92 -2.36
CA ALA A 251 16.41 -17.32 -1.05
C ALA A 251 16.01 -18.40 -0.04
N VAL A 252 15.14 -19.34 -0.44
CA VAL A 252 14.72 -20.47 0.41
C VAL A 252 15.91 -21.36 0.79
N LYS A 253 16.77 -21.72 -0.17
CA LYS A 253 17.97 -22.54 0.13
C LYS A 253 18.96 -21.81 1.04
N LYS A 254 19.10 -20.49 0.91
CA LYS A 254 19.92 -19.68 1.84
C LYS A 254 19.37 -19.78 3.26
N ILE A 255 18.05 -19.67 3.44
CA ILE A 255 17.40 -19.85 4.74
C ILE A 255 17.69 -21.23 5.31
N TRP A 256 17.54 -22.29 4.52
CA TRP A 256 17.83 -23.67 4.97
C TRP A 256 19.27 -23.88 5.41
N LYS A 257 20.21 -23.09 4.87
CA LYS A 257 21.63 -23.16 5.25
C LYS A 257 21.92 -22.39 6.54
N LYS A 258 21.10 -21.40 6.95
CA LYS A 258 21.29 -20.60 8.16
C LYS A 258 21.09 -21.43 9.43
N SER A 259 22.03 -21.33 10.38
CA SER A 259 21.98 -22.05 11.65
C SER A 259 20.76 -21.68 12.50
N SER A 260 20.39 -20.39 12.53
CA SER A 260 19.22 -19.91 13.28
C SER A 260 17.93 -20.59 12.83
N TYR A 261 17.72 -20.78 11.52
CA TYR A 261 16.55 -21.48 11.00
C TYR A 261 16.59 -22.99 11.24
N LYS A 262 17.78 -23.62 11.13
CA LYS A 262 17.95 -25.05 11.46
C LYS A 262 17.63 -25.35 12.91
N ASN A 263 18.05 -24.46 13.81
CA ASN A 263 17.88 -24.60 15.25
C ASN A 263 16.54 -24.04 15.75
N ARG A 264 15.68 -23.52 14.85
CA ARG A 264 14.41 -22.87 15.18
C ARG A 264 14.56 -21.78 16.24
N ASP A 265 15.55 -20.93 16.01
CA ASP A 265 15.93 -19.87 16.94
C ASP A 265 14.78 -18.86 17.15
N PRO A 266 14.26 -18.69 18.38
CA PRO A 266 13.15 -17.78 18.66
C PRO A 266 13.55 -16.31 18.52
N THR A 267 14.84 -15.99 18.39
CA THR A 267 15.31 -14.61 18.18
C THR A 267 15.08 -14.10 16.75
N ILE A 268 14.68 -14.97 15.82
CA ILE A 268 14.21 -14.54 14.50
C ILE A 268 12.89 -13.80 14.72
N ASN A 269 12.93 -12.48 14.67
CA ASN A 269 11.76 -11.60 14.79
C ASN A 269 11.13 -11.29 13.41
N GLU A 270 10.03 -10.52 13.42
CA GLU A 270 9.26 -10.11 12.21
C GLU A 270 10.15 -9.49 11.15
N ARG A 271 10.95 -8.49 11.54
CA ARG A 271 11.87 -7.80 10.61
C ARG A 271 12.88 -8.75 9.97
N THR A 272 13.49 -9.62 10.79
CA THR A 272 14.45 -10.61 10.30
C THR A 272 13.77 -11.62 9.37
N TYR A 273 12.56 -12.04 9.68
CA TYR A 273 11.80 -12.96 8.86
C TYR A 273 11.36 -12.32 7.54
N SER A 274 10.89 -11.07 7.60
CA SER A 274 10.46 -10.26 6.48
C SER A 274 11.58 -10.13 5.43
N HIS A 275 12.74 -9.63 5.86
CA HIS A 275 13.89 -9.44 4.96
C HIS A 275 14.46 -10.75 4.42
N ASN A 276 14.45 -11.83 5.20
CA ASN A 276 15.08 -13.08 4.78
C ASN A 276 14.22 -13.92 3.86
N PHE A 277 12.90 -13.92 4.05
CA PHE A 277 11.98 -14.84 3.37
C PHE A 277 10.80 -14.14 2.72
N VAL A 278 10.04 -13.36 3.49
CA VAL A 278 8.75 -12.81 3.03
C VAL A 278 8.94 -11.92 1.81
N ASN A 279 9.95 -11.05 1.81
CA ASN A 279 10.21 -10.17 0.67
C ASN A 279 10.40 -10.95 -0.64
N SER A 280 11.25 -11.99 -0.66
CA SER A 280 11.46 -12.80 -1.87
C SER A 280 10.22 -13.59 -2.29
N LEU A 281 9.37 -13.99 -1.35
CA LEU A 281 8.09 -14.63 -1.67
C LEU A 281 7.14 -13.63 -2.33
N ILE A 282 7.03 -12.43 -1.77
CA ILE A 282 6.16 -11.36 -2.28
C ILE A 282 6.64 -10.88 -3.65
N GLU A 283 7.95 -10.69 -3.85
CA GLU A 283 8.53 -10.38 -5.17
C GLU A 283 8.13 -11.41 -6.23
N PHE A 284 8.19 -12.70 -5.89
CA PHE A 284 7.75 -13.77 -6.79
C PHE A 284 6.23 -13.71 -7.09
N VAL A 285 5.40 -13.41 -6.07
CA VAL A 285 3.95 -13.25 -6.23
C VAL A 285 3.59 -12.09 -7.16
N PHE A 286 4.38 -11.02 -7.20
CA PHE A 286 4.18 -9.86 -8.06
C PHE A 286 4.90 -9.95 -9.41
N LEU A 287 5.40 -11.12 -9.78
CA LEU A 287 6.03 -11.36 -11.08
C LEU A 287 5.17 -10.81 -12.24
N ASN A 288 5.82 -10.07 -13.15
CA ASN A 288 5.22 -9.48 -14.36
C ASN A 288 4.06 -8.51 -14.08
N THR A 289 3.99 -7.94 -12.89
CA THR A 289 3.02 -6.90 -12.56
C THR A 289 3.71 -5.53 -12.47
N ASN A 290 3.03 -4.49 -12.93
CA ASN A 290 3.50 -3.11 -12.77
C ASN A 290 2.75 -2.47 -11.60
N VAL A 291 3.20 -2.76 -10.39
CA VAL A 291 2.62 -2.21 -9.15
C VAL A 291 3.71 -1.60 -8.28
N GLU A 292 3.32 -0.61 -7.50
CA GLU A 292 4.20 -0.06 -6.47
C GLU A 292 3.99 -0.83 -5.16
N MET A 293 5.09 -1.17 -4.50
CA MET A 293 5.12 -1.85 -3.20
C MET A 293 5.74 -0.91 -2.17
N ARG A 294 5.18 -0.91 -0.96
CA ARG A 294 5.70 -0.16 0.19
C ARG A 294 5.82 -1.10 1.38
N TRP A 295 6.91 -0.94 2.14
CA TRP A 295 7.30 -1.79 3.25
C TRP A 295 7.48 -0.97 4.52
N ASP A 296 7.64 -1.68 5.64
CA ASP A 296 8.15 -1.18 6.91
C ASP A 296 7.29 -0.03 7.47
N GLY A 297 5.98 -0.25 7.64
CA GLY A 297 5.10 0.74 8.24
C GLY A 297 5.02 2.03 7.43
N SER A 298 5.01 1.92 6.10
CA SER A 298 4.78 3.08 5.23
C SER A 298 3.33 3.57 5.37
N PRO A 299 3.08 4.89 5.41
CA PRO A 299 1.72 5.42 5.57
C PRO A 299 0.85 5.06 4.37
N CYS A 300 -0.29 4.43 4.64
CA CYS A 300 -1.29 4.09 3.65
C CYS A 300 -2.43 5.11 3.65
N GLN A 301 -2.85 5.53 2.45
CA GLN A 301 -3.84 6.60 2.27
C GLN A 301 -5.30 6.12 2.39
N LEU A 302 -5.56 4.95 3.00
CA LEU A 302 -6.89 4.30 3.00
C LEU A 302 -7.95 5.09 3.75
N THR A 303 -7.53 5.99 4.63
CA THR A 303 -8.39 6.80 5.47
C THR A 303 -8.56 8.21 4.94
N LYS A 304 -7.90 8.56 3.82
CA LYS A 304 -8.14 9.83 3.14
C LYS A 304 -9.58 9.88 2.62
N PHE A 305 -10.22 11.03 2.76
CA PHE A 305 -11.61 11.25 2.35
C PHE A 305 -12.66 10.37 3.06
N LYS A 306 -12.41 9.91 4.31
CA LYS A 306 -13.36 9.08 5.05
C LYS A 306 -14.69 9.79 5.33
N ASP A 307 -14.70 11.13 5.48
CA ASP A 307 -15.91 11.94 5.63
C ASP A 307 -15.72 13.39 5.11
N ILE A 308 -16.82 14.16 5.00
CA ILE A 308 -16.83 15.62 4.71
C ILE A 308 -16.03 16.42 5.76
N LYS A 309 -15.74 15.81 6.93
CA LYS A 309 -15.08 16.45 8.08
C LYS A 309 -13.57 16.22 8.18
N GLY A 310 -12.96 15.48 7.26
CA GLY A 310 -11.50 15.30 7.21
C GLY A 310 -11.04 13.86 6.99
N ASP A 311 -9.72 13.69 6.97
CA ASP A 311 -9.03 12.41 6.85
C ASP A 311 -9.10 11.62 8.17
N GLY A 312 -9.22 10.29 8.08
CA GLY A 312 -9.12 9.41 9.25
C GLY A 312 -7.67 9.14 9.67
N PRO A 313 -7.44 8.30 10.69
CA PRO A 313 -6.09 8.01 11.18
C PRO A 313 -5.20 7.39 10.10
N ILE A 314 -3.93 7.77 10.07
CA ILE A 314 -2.95 7.17 9.15
C ILE A 314 -2.75 5.70 9.54
N GLN A 315 -2.71 4.82 8.54
CA GLN A 315 -2.57 3.38 8.73
C GLN A 315 -1.22 2.89 8.22
N TYR A 316 -0.65 1.90 8.91
CA TYR A 316 0.72 1.44 8.71
C TYR A 316 0.77 -0.09 8.60
N PRO A 317 0.37 -0.68 7.47
CA PRO A 317 0.61 -2.10 7.21
C PRO A 317 2.11 -2.40 7.09
N ASP A 318 2.51 -3.61 7.46
CA ASP A 318 3.89 -4.11 7.24
C ASP A 318 4.29 -4.01 5.78
N MET A 319 3.36 -4.37 4.89
CA MET A 319 3.51 -4.16 3.46
C MET A 319 2.17 -3.97 2.79
N PHE A 320 2.14 -3.07 1.80
CA PHE A 320 1.02 -2.96 0.89
C PHE A 320 1.46 -2.67 -0.54
N SER A 321 0.61 -3.04 -1.49
CA SER A 321 0.81 -2.72 -2.90
C SER A 321 -0.37 -1.94 -3.46
N TYR A 322 -0.07 -1.02 -4.38
CA TYR A 322 -1.09 -0.20 -5.03
C TYR A 322 -0.79 0.04 -6.51
N VAL A 323 -1.86 0.38 -7.24
CA VAL A 323 -1.78 0.99 -8.57
C VAL A 323 -2.11 2.46 -8.43
N ARG A 324 -1.25 3.34 -8.96
CA ARG A 324 -1.46 4.79 -8.93
C ARG A 324 -2.35 5.24 -10.09
N ASN A 325 -3.26 6.14 -9.81
CA ASN A 325 -3.87 7.01 -10.80
C ASN A 325 -3.14 8.35 -10.78
N ASP A 326 -2.29 8.57 -11.77
CA ASP A 326 -1.43 9.75 -11.85
C ASP A 326 -2.22 11.06 -12.03
N VAL A 327 -3.41 10.98 -12.61
CA VAL A 327 -4.24 12.15 -12.93
C VAL A 327 -4.85 12.75 -11.67
N TYR A 328 -5.31 11.90 -10.75
CA TYR A 328 -5.95 12.33 -9.51
C TYR A 328 -5.09 12.11 -8.26
N ASN A 329 -3.82 11.72 -8.46
CA ASN A 329 -2.90 11.36 -7.39
C ASN A 329 -3.52 10.36 -6.38
N HIS A 330 -4.29 9.39 -6.88
CA HIS A 330 -5.04 8.44 -6.06
C HIS A 330 -4.41 7.05 -6.11
N ASN A 331 -4.21 6.43 -4.94
CA ASN A 331 -3.61 5.11 -4.83
C ASN A 331 -4.67 4.03 -4.58
N TYR A 332 -4.78 3.09 -5.53
CA TYR A 332 -5.62 1.91 -5.37
C TYR A 332 -4.83 0.79 -4.66
N ALA A 333 -4.76 0.82 -3.33
CA ALA A 333 -4.12 -0.22 -2.53
C ALA A 333 -4.98 -1.50 -2.41
N PHE A 334 -4.51 -2.61 -3.00
CA PHE A 334 -5.34 -3.81 -3.20
C PHE A 334 -4.70 -5.11 -2.68
N PHE A 335 -3.48 -5.04 -2.16
CA PHE A 335 -2.76 -6.16 -1.57
C PHE A 335 -2.12 -5.69 -0.27
N PHE A 336 -2.37 -6.41 0.82
CA PHE A 336 -1.87 -6.07 2.16
C PHE A 336 -1.25 -7.29 2.81
N VAL A 337 -0.20 -7.05 3.60
CA VAL A 337 0.51 -8.06 4.37
C VAL A 337 0.60 -7.62 5.83
N GLU A 338 0.39 -8.57 6.73
CA GLU A 338 0.78 -8.51 8.14
C GLU A 338 1.66 -9.71 8.49
N ILE A 339 2.65 -9.50 9.35
CA ILE A 339 3.60 -10.50 9.83
C ILE A 339 3.54 -10.50 11.36
N SER A 340 2.87 -11.50 11.95
CA SER A 340 2.84 -11.67 13.39
C SER A 340 4.00 -12.52 13.87
N TYR A 341 4.91 -11.88 14.60
CA TYR A 341 6.15 -12.44 15.10
C TYR A 341 7.05 -13.05 14.01
N GLY A 342 8.18 -13.60 14.44
CA GLY A 342 8.94 -14.49 13.56
C GLY A 342 8.50 -15.94 13.64
N PRO A 343 9.02 -16.79 12.75
CA PRO A 343 8.45 -18.10 12.44
C PRO A 343 8.57 -19.15 13.55
N PHE A 344 9.38 -18.86 14.57
CA PHE A 344 9.64 -19.74 15.72
C PHE A 344 9.39 -19.04 17.05
N SER A 345 8.71 -17.89 17.03
CA SER A 345 8.22 -17.27 18.25
C SER A 345 7.27 -18.22 18.97
N LEU A 346 7.25 -18.16 20.30
CA LEU A 346 6.21 -18.83 21.07
C LEU A 346 4.92 -18.04 20.84
N ASP A 347 3.98 -18.66 20.13
CA ASP A 347 2.73 -18.03 19.69
C ASP A 347 2.04 -17.32 20.88
N ASN A 348 1.91 -15.99 20.81
CA ASN A 348 0.90 -15.26 21.56
C ASN A 348 -0.33 -15.16 20.66
N GLU A 349 -1.38 -15.94 20.97
CA GLU A 349 -2.61 -15.99 20.17
C GLU A 349 -3.28 -14.61 20.06
N ASP A 350 -3.10 -13.74 21.06
CA ASP A 350 -3.71 -12.41 21.11
C ASP A 350 -3.16 -11.50 20.00
N HIS A 351 -1.83 -11.36 19.88
CA HIS A 351 -1.18 -10.54 18.84
C HIS A 351 -1.50 -11.03 17.42
N VAL A 352 -1.55 -12.36 17.22
CA VAL A 352 -1.97 -12.94 15.93
C VAL A 352 -3.42 -12.56 15.61
N GLY A 353 -4.29 -12.51 16.62
CA GLY A 353 -5.68 -12.07 16.49
C GLY A 353 -5.83 -10.58 16.19
N GLU A 354 -5.02 -9.75 16.84
CA GLU A 354 -4.96 -8.30 16.63
C GLU A 354 -4.51 -7.96 15.21
N ASP A 355 -3.38 -8.50 14.77
CA ASP A 355 -2.86 -8.30 13.41
C ASP A 355 -3.84 -8.82 12.35
N PHE A 356 -4.49 -9.96 12.59
CA PHE A 356 -5.54 -10.48 11.69
C PHE A 356 -6.71 -9.48 11.57
N THR A 357 -7.13 -8.89 12.68
CA THR A 357 -8.21 -7.90 12.72
C THR A 357 -7.80 -6.61 12.03
N ARG A 358 -6.55 -6.15 12.25
CA ARG A 358 -5.96 -4.99 11.59
C ARG A 358 -5.89 -5.18 10.08
N LEU A 359 -5.38 -6.32 9.61
CA LEU A 359 -5.33 -6.69 8.20
C LEU A 359 -6.71 -6.65 7.52
N ALA A 360 -7.73 -7.20 8.19
CA ALA A 360 -9.10 -7.17 7.69
C ALA A 360 -9.65 -5.74 7.59
N LYS A 361 -9.36 -4.88 8.58
CA LYS A 361 -9.75 -3.47 8.56
C LYS A 361 -9.09 -2.72 7.39
N PHE A 362 -7.82 -2.97 7.07
CA PHE A 362 -7.17 -2.39 5.89
C PHE A 362 -7.90 -2.73 4.60
N GLY A 363 -8.27 -4.00 4.39
CA GLY A 363 -9.01 -4.40 3.20
C GLY A 363 -10.37 -3.70 3.08
N ASN A 364 -11.07 -3.53 4.20
CA ASN A 364 -12.36 -2.84 4.25
C ASN A 364 -12.21 -1.35 3.93
N ASP A 365 -11.24 -0.70 4.55
CA ASP A 365 -10.94 0.71 4.33
C ASP A 365 -10.51 0.98 2.89
N ALA A 366 -9.71 0.09 2.28
CA ALA A 366 -9.38 0.18 0.86
C ALA A 366 -10.62 0.17 -0.05
N LEU A 367 -11.56 -0.78 0.17
CA LEU A 367 -12.79 -0.85 -0.63
C LEU A 367 -13.72 0.35 -0.40
N ASN A 368 -13.72 0.92 0.80
CA ASN A 368 -14.45 2.16 1.09
C ASN A 368 -13.80 3.35 0.39
N HIS A 369 -12.48 3.49 0.50
CA HIS A 369 -11.72 4.55 -0.13
C HIS A 369 -11.94 4.57 -1.65
N PHE A 370 -11.91 3.42 -2.32
CA PHE A 370 -12.14 3.33 -3.77
C PHE A 370 -13.57 3.74 -4.15
N TYR A 371 -14.55 3.31 -3.35
CA TYR A 371 -15.94 3.64 -3.57
C TYR A 371 -16.21 5.13 -3.42
N PHE A 372 -15.67 5.75 -2.35
CA PHE A 372 -15.82 7.18 -2.14
C PHE A 372 -15.11 7.99 -3.22
N PHE A 373 -13.91 7.58 -3.63
CA PHE A 373 -13.20 8.20 -4.75
C PHE A 373 -14.04 8.18 -6.03
N VAL A 374 -14.53 7.01 -6.44
CA VAL A 374 -15.34 6.87 -7.67
C VAL A 374 -16.66 7.62 -7.59
N LYS A 375 -17.29 7.66 -6.40
CA LYS A 375 -18.59 8.34 -6.22
C LYS A 375 -18.52 9.85 -6.51
N LYS A 376 -17.34 10.48 -6.39
CA LYS A 376 -17.12 11.90 -6.75
C LYS A 376 -17.42 12.18 -8.22
N PHE A 377 -17.29 11.19 -9.10
CA PHE A 377 -17.44 11.36 -10.55
C PHE A 377 -18.87 11.07 -11.06
N GLN A 378 -19.89 11.17 -10.20
CA GLN A 378 -21.30 10.79 -10.41
C GLN A 378 -21.53 9.28 -10.66
N GLU A 379 -22.66 8.75 -10.17
CA GLU A 379 -22.96 7.30 -10.06
C GLU A 379 -22.96 6.58 -11.42
N ASN A 380 -21.79 6.12 -11.87
CA ASN A 380 -21.67 5.22 -13.00
C ASN A 380 -21.83 3.79 -12.49
N GLU A 381 -23.04 3.22 -12.66
CA GLU A 381 -23.32 1.83 -12.30
C GLU A 381 -22.31 0.83 -12.87
N GLN A 382 -21.71 1.11 -14.03
CA GLN A 382 -20.70 0.23 -14.62
C GLN A 382 -19.39 0.24 -13.83
N ILE A 383 -18.95 1.40 -13.32
CA ILE A 383 -17.75 1.48 -12.47
C ILE A 383 -18.02 0.78 -11.14
N ILE A 384 -19.20 0.95 -10.56
CA ILE A 384 -19.57 0.25 -9.33
C ILE A 384 -19.59 -1.26 -9.54
N LYS A 385 -20.14 -1.76 -10.66
CA LYS A 385 -20.10 -3.19 -11.00
C LYS A 385 -18.67 -3.71 -11.14
N LEU A 386 -17.78 -2.97 -11.77
CA LEU A 386 -16.35 -3.33 -11.85
C LEU A 386 -15.69 -3.39 -10.48
N LEU A 387 -15.98 -2.42 -9.60
CA LEU A 387 -15.48 -2.42 -8.23
C LEU A 387 -16.04 -3.55 -7.37
N ASP A 388 -17.25 -4.02 -7.65
CA ASP A 388 -17.82 -5.18 -6.95
C ASP A 388 -17.10 -6.49 -7.32
N ASP A 389 -16.51 -6.56 -8.52
CA ASP A 389 -15.66 -7.66 -8.97
C ASP A 389 -14.21 -7.58 -8.47
N LEU A 390 -13.77 -6.40 -8.00
CA LEU A 390 -12.42 -6.19 -7.47
C LEU A 390 -12.17 -7.05 -6.23
N LYS A 391 -11.01 -7.69 -6.18
CA LYS A 391 -10.56 -8.50 -5.03
C LYS A 391 -9.41 -7.79 -4.33
N ILE A 392 -9.58 -7.55 -3.04
CA ILE A 392 -8.48 -7.20 -2.15
C ILE A 392 -7.88 -8.49 -1.60
N ILE A 393 -6.56 -8.60 -1.69
CA ILE A 393 -5.82 -9.77 -1.24
C ILE A 393 -5.14 -9.42 0.08
N LEU A 394 -5.37 -10.24 1.09
CA LEU A 394 -4.89 -10.03 2.45
C LEU A 394 -4.01 -11.23 2.81
N VAL A 395 -2.74 -11.01 3.10
CA VAL A 395 -1.79 -12.07 3.44
C VAL A 395 -1.35 -11.90 4.88
N HIS A 396 -1.43 -12.97 5.66
CA HIS A 396 -1.04 -12.98 7.06
C HIS A 396 0.00 -14.08 7.28
N PHE A 397 1.19 -13.68 7.73
CA PHE A 397 2.25 -14.59 8.12
C PHE A 397 2.26 -14.72 9.64
N TYR A 398 2.30 -15.95 10.15
CA TYR A 398 2.50 -16.24 11.57
C TYR A 398 3.05 -17.64 11.72
N GLY A 399 4.00 -17.81 12.64
CA GLY A 399 4.78 -19.04 12.76
C GLY A 399 5.34 -19.49 11.40
N THR A 400 5.19 -20.77 11.06
CA THR A 400 5.63 -21.31 9.75
C THR A 400 4.51 -21.33 8.70
N LYS A 401 3.51 -20.45 8.81
CA LYS A 401 2.32 -20.46 7.95
C LYS A 401 2.15 -19.13 7.22
N MET A 402 1.47 -19.22 6.08
CA MET A 402 0.93 -18.09 5.34
C MET A 402 -0.56 -18.34 5.13
N ASN A 403 -1.39 -17.45 5.66
CA ASN A 403 -2.81 -17.41 5.35
C ASN A 403 -3.05 -16.33 4.30
N VAL A 404 -3.89 -16.64 3.33
CA VAL A 404 -4.38 -15.68 2.34
C VAL A 404 -5.88 -15.61 2.47
N TYR A 405 -6.39 -14.40 2.53
CA TYR A 405 -7.81 -14.10 2.52
C TYR A 405 -8.12 -13.22 1.32
N ILE A 406 -9.32 -13.37 0.79
CA ILE A 406 -9.84 -12.51 -0.27
C ILE A 406 -11.00 -11.72 0.30
N MET A 407 -10.97 -10.41 0.08
CA MET A 407 -12.07 -9.51 0.42
C MET A 407 -12.71 -8.88 -0.82
N ASP A 408 -14.04 -8.84 -0.84
CA ASP A 408 -14.82 -8.24 -1.93
C ASP A 408 -16.14 -7.60 -1.44
N ARG A 409 -16.89 -7.00 -2.38
CA ARG A 409 -18.17 -6.31 -2.11
C ARG A 409 -19.40 -7.12 -2.49
N SER A 410 -19.28 -8.41 -2.75
CA SER A 410 -20.41 -9.26 -3.17
C SER A 410 -21.54 -9.36 -2.12
N CYS A 411 -21.26 -9.01 -0.86
CA CYS A 411 -22.23 -8.92 0.23
C CYS A 411 -22.60 -7.47 0.60
N GLY A 412 -22.50 -6.53 -0.34
CA GLY A 412 -22.80 -5.11 -0.15
C GLY A 412 -24.12 -4.88 0.59
N PRO A 413 -24.17 -3.98 1.60
CA PRO A 413 -23.18 -2.96 1.95
C PRO A 413 -22.00 -3.45 2.79
N PHE A 414 -21.99 -4.72 3.22
CA PHE A 414 -20.87 -5.30 3.94
C PHE A 414 -19.72 -5.69 3.01
N ARG A 415 -18.55 -6.00 3.57
CA ARG A 415 -17.44 -6.62 2.84
C ARG A 415 -17.38 -8.09 3.18
N LYS A 416 -17.36 -8.94 2.16
CA LYS A 416 -17.18 -10.38 2.37
C LYS A 416 -15.69 -10.66 2.41
N MET A 417 -15.22 -11.30 3.47
CA MET A 417 -13.88 -11.85 3.60
C MET A 417 -13.97 -13.37 3.63
N VAL A 418 -13.15 -14.05 2.84
CA VAL A 418 -13.15 -15.52 2.76
C VAL A 418 -11.73 -16.03 2.99
N PRO A 419 -11.53 -17.04 3.86
CA PRO A 419 -10.25 -17.71 3.95
C PRO A 419 -10.02 -18.44 2.64
N TYR A 420 -8.91 -18.10 1.98
CA TYR A 420 -8.65 -18.58 0.64
C TYR A 420 -7.65 -19.73 0.65
N LEU A 421 -6.60 -19.57 1.44
CA LEU A 421 -5.47 -20.47 1.44
C LEU A 421 -4.77 -20.43 2.79
N THR A 422 -4.35 -21.58 3.29
CA THR A 422 -3.40 -21.73 4.40
C THR A 422 -2.29 -22.64 3.91
N VAL A 423 -1.08 -22.11 3.75
CA VAL A 423 0.10 -22.90 3.34
C VAL A 423 1.10 -22.95 4.47
N LYS A 424 1.63 -24.14 4.74
CA LYS A 424 2.83 -24.29 5.54
C LYS A 424 4.04 -23.96 4.68
N LEU A 425 4.81 -22.97 5.10
CA LEU A 425 5.95 -22.48 4.36
C LEU A 425 7.15 -23.42 4.53
N PRO A 426 7.88 -23.75 3.46
CA PRO A 426 9.03 -24.64 3.50
C PRO A 426 10.27 -23.89 4.00
N ILE A 427 10.21 -23.27 5.18
CA ILE A 427 11.33 -22.51 5.78
C ILE A 427 12.25 -23.39 6.65
N ILE A 428 11.76 -24.57 7.04
CA ILE A 428 12.57 -25.63 7.67
C ILE A 428 12.79 -26.73 6.64
N MET A 429 14.05 -27.11 6.44
CA MET A 429 14.39 -28.29 5.64
C MET A 429 14.20 -29.54 6.49
N CYS A 430 13.30 -30.44 6.06
CA CYS A 430 13.07 -31.73 6.73
C CYS A 430 13.74 -32.86 5.96
N ASP A 431 13.19 -33.18 4.78
CA ASP A 431 13.67 -34.17 3.82
C ASP A 431 13.62 -33.51 2.45
N LEU A 432 14.65 -33.72 1.62
CA LEU A 432 14.80 -32.97 0.38
C LEU A 432 13.63 -33.22 -0.58
N ARG A 433 13.14 -34.46 -0.70
CA ARG A 433 12.01 -34.79 -1.58
C ARG A 433 10.72 -34.17 -1.06
N LYS A 434 10.43 -34.35 0.24
CA LYS A 434 9.23 -33.74 0.86
C LYS A 434 9.25 -32.22 0.78
N SER A 435 10.41 -31.61 0.95
CA SER A 435 10.59 -30.16 0.83
C SER A 435 10.41 -29.70 -0.62
N THR A 436 10.87 -30.47 -1.61
CA THR A 436 10.60 -30.22 -3.04
C THR A 436 9.10 -30.26 -3.34
N ASP A 437 8.40 -31.31 -2.94
CA ASP A 437 6.95 -31.43 -3.16
C ASP A 437 6.18 -30.26 -2.50
N SER A 438 6.58 -29.92 -1.27
CA SER A 438 5.99 -28.78 -0.54
C SER A 438 6.26 -27.46 -1.24
N PHE A 439 7.44 -27.29 -1.83
CA PHE A 439 7.82 -26.09 -2.58
C PHE A 439 7.06 -25.99 -3.92
N ILE A 440 6.92 -27.11 -4.65
CA ILE A 440 6.07 -27.18 -5.86
C ILE A 440 4.64 -26.76 -5.52
N ASN A 441 4.06 -27.33 -4.47
CA ASN A 441 2.71 -26.99 -4.03
C ASN A 441 2.61 -25.50 -3.64
N LEU A 442 3.61 -24.95 -2.95
CA LEU A 442 3.68 -23.51 -2.68
C LEU A 442 3.65 -22.70 -3.99
N CYS A 443 4.50 -23.02 -4.98
CA CYS A 443 4.53 -22.31 -6.26
C CYS A 443 3.20 -22.37 -7.03
N GLU A 444 2.48 -23.50 -6.98
CA GLU A 444 1.13 -23.61 -7.57
C GLU A 444 0.14 -22.62 -6.95
N HIS A 445 0.21 -22.46 -5.63
CA HIS A 445 -0.60 -21.48 -4.91
C HIS A 445 -0.16 -20.04 -5.18
N LEU A 446 1.15 -19.75 -5.20
CA LEU A 446 1.66 -18.41 -5.48
C LEU A 446 1.31 -17.94 -6.90
N ASN A 447 1.38 -18.83 -7.90
CA ASN A 447 0.95 -18.52 -9.26
C ASN A 447 -0.55 -18.23 -9.35
N PHE A 448 -1.35 -18.92 -8.54
CA PHE A 448 -2.77 -18.61 -8.45
C PHE A 448 -2.99 -17.21 -7.85
N ILE A 449 -2.30 -16.85 -6.76
CA ILE A 449 -2.38 -15.51 -6.16
C ILE A 449 -1.96 -14.43 -7.17
N ASN A 450 -0.88 -14.66 -7.92
CA ASN A 450 -0.45 -13.77 -9.00
C ASN A 450 -1.57 -13.55 -10.04
N SER A 451 -2.30 -14.61 -10.42
CA SER A 451 -3.42 -14.47 -11.37
C SER A 451 -4.55 -13.58 -10.84
N LEU A 452 -4.82 -13.62 -9.53
CA LEU A 452 -5.79 -12.72 -8.89
C LEU A 452 -5.30 -11.28 -8.87
N ILE A 453 -4.02 -11.06 -8.56
CA ILE A 453 -3.37 -9.75 -8.61
C ILE A 453 -3.51 -9.15 -10.01
N VAL A 454 -3.15 -9.90 -11.05
CA VAL A 454 -3.25 -9.46 -12.45
C VAL A 454 -4.69 -9.09 -12.80
N LYS A 455 -5.67 -9.88 -12.35
CA LYS A 455 -7.09 -9.58 -12.55
C LYS A 455 -7.50 -8.28 -11.85
N SER A 456 -7.11 -8.07 -10.59
CA SER A 456 -7.40 -6.85 -9.84
C SER A 456 -6.75 -5.61 -10.48
N ILE A 457 -5.50 -5.71 -10.92
CA ILE A 457 -4.81 -4.64 -11.66
C ILE A 457 -5.61 -4.27 -12.92
N ARG A 458 -6.06 -5.27 -13.70
CA ARG A 458 -6.86 -5.02 -14.90
C ARG A 458 -8.16 -4.28 -14.59
N ILE A 459 -8.85 -4.66 -13.52
CA ILE A 459 -10.07 -3.96 -13.07
C ILE A 459 -9.74 -2.51 -12.73
N ILE A 460 -8.69 -2.27 -11.93
CA ILE A 460 -8.26 -0.92 -11.56
C ILE A 460 -7.89 -0.09 -12.79
N SER A 461 -7.17 -0.65 -13.76
CA SER A 461 -6.85 0.02 -15.02
C SER A 461 -8.11 0.42 -15.79
N MET A 462 -9.10 -0.48 -15.88
CA MET A 462 -10.39 -0.18 -16.53
C MET A 462 -11.13 0.95 -15.81
N VAL A 463 -11.16 0.93 -14.47
CA VAL A 463 -11.75 2.02 -13.67
C VAL A 463 -11.02 3.34 -13.94
N ASN A 464 -9.69 3.33 -13.94
CA ASN A 464 -8.88 4.52 -14.23
C ASN A 464 -9.15 5.10 -15.61
N ASP A 465 -9.23 4.25 -16.64
CA ASP A 465 -9.55 4.70 -18.01
C ASP A 465 -10.94 5.32 -18.08
N MET A 466 -11.93 4.76 -17.38
CA MET A 466 -13.28 5.30 -17.34
C MET A 466 -13.35 6.64 -16.62
N VAL A 467 -12.63 6.79 -15.50
CA VAL A 467 -12.55 8.06 -14.76
C VAL A 467 -11.87 9.14 -15.62
N LYS A 468 -10.73 8.82 -16.25
CA LYS A 468 -10.01 9.74 -17.16
C LYS A 468 -10.87 10.23 -18.33
N ARG A 469 -11.63 9.34 -18.96
CA ARG A 469 -12.51 9.73 -20.08
C ARG A 469 -13.59 10.72 -19.66
N ARG A 470 -14.07 10.66 -18.41
CA ARG A 470 -15.07 11.61 -17.93
C ARG A 470 -14.49 13.01 -17.75
N GLN A 471 -13.27 13.11 -17.25
CA GLN A 471 -12.58 14.40 -17.16
C GLN A 471 -12.53 15.11 -18.51
N LEU A 472 -12.10 14.39 -19.55
CA LEU A 472 -12.02 14.95 -20.90
C LEU A 472 -13.39 15.45 -21.38
N VAL A 473 -14.47 14.72 -21.11
CA VAL A 473 -15.83 15.14 -21.47
C VAL A 473 -16.28 16.37 -20.69
N GLU A 474 -15.93 16.49 -19.41
CA GLU A 474 -16.25 17.67 -18.59
C GLU A 474 -15.45 18.90 -19.06
N GLU A 475 -14.15 18.75 -19.34
CA GLU A 475 -13.29 19.80 -19.89
C GLU A 475 -13.77 20.27 -21.27
N THR A 476 -14.20 19.36 -22.15
CA THR A 476 -14.72 19.72 -23.49
C THR A 476 -16.06 20.45 -23.41
N LYS A 477 -16.92 20.10 -22.45
CA LYS A 477 -18.21 20.80 -22.23
C LYS A 477 -18.02 22.22 -21.69
N ILE A 478 -16.97 22.44 -20.91
CA ILE A 478 -16.62 23.78 -20.43
C ILE A 478 -16.10 24.63 -21.61
N SER A 479 -15.22 24.09 -22.46
CA SER A 479 -14.73 24.83 -23.63
C SER A 479 -15.82 25.15 -24.67
N ASP A 480 -16.79 24.26 -24.86
CA ASP A 480 -17.89 24.49 -25.80
C ASP A 480 -18.90 25.54 -25.28
N ASN A 481 -19.07 25.65 -23.96
CA ASN A 481 -19.93 26.69 -23.36
C ASN A 481 -19.27 28.08 -23.41
N ASP A 482 -17.94 28.17 -23.24
CA ASP A 482 -17.22 29.44 -23.34
C ASP A 482 -17.22 30.01 -24.78
N THR A 483 -17.37 29.14 -25.78
CA THR A 483 -17.44 29.53 -27.20
C THR A 483 -18.83 30.09 -27.59
N ILE A 484 -19.88 29.80 -26.82
CA ILE A 484 -21.25 30.27 -27.11
C ILE A 484 -21.55 31.63 -26.47
N THR A 485 -20.82 32.03 -25.42
CA THR A 485 -20.98 33.35 -24.77
C THR A 485 -20.26 34.51 -25.48
N SER A 486 -19.43 34.26 -26.51
CA SER A 486 -18.70 35.33 -27.21
C SER A 486 -19.34 35.81 -28.52
N VAL A 487 -20.55 35.37 -28.86
CA VAL A 487 -21.25 35.79 -30.09
C VAL A 487 -22.65 36.24 -29.74
N PHE A 488 -22.83 37.38 -29.07
CA PHE A 488 -24.01 38.26 -29.18
C PHE A 488 -23.79 39.53 -28.33
N THR A 489 -23.04 40.49 -28.87
CA THR A 489 -23.26 41.91 -28.60
C THR A 489 -23.70 42.55 -29.91
N PRO A 490 -24.97 42.99 -30.05
CA PRO A 490 -25.38 43.81 -31.18
C PRO A 490 -24.78 45.21 -30.99
N GLU A 491 -24.01 45.68 -31.96
CA GLU A 491 -23.58 47.07 -32.07
C GLU A 491 -24.80 47.98 -32.20
N ASN A 492 -24.80 49.07 -31.43
CA ASN A 492 -25.64 50.26 -31.61
C ASN A 492 -24.77 51.40 -32.12
#